data_AF-A0A8G1ZSP2-F1
#
_entry.id   AF-A0A8G1ZSP2-F1
#
_cell.length_a   1.000
_cell.length_b   1.000
_cell.length_c   1.000
_cell.angle_alpha   90.00
_cell.angle_beta   90.00
_cell.angle_gamma   90.00
#
_symmetry.space_group_name_H-M   'P 1'
#
loop_
_entity.id
_entity.type
_entity.pdbx_description
1 polymer ?
#
loop_
_entity_poly.entity_id
_entity_poly.type
_entity_poly.pdbx_seq_one_letter_code
_entity_poly.pdbx_strand_id
1 'polypeptide(L)'
;MSDEHLSASLAAGAEDGEGRWAFGTGFEDPLHGVDTTVPDGVDAGALAALCLALGDDALVGAQRLAQWTTDAPELEIELALANIGLDLLGQARLLYARTGQVDGTGRGEDDFAYWRDADAFRNVRLAELPRGDFAFSMARLLALSAWRLALFQRLAAAPDPVLAAIAAKGVKELAYHRQFAADWIVRLGDGTEESARRMQAGYDEAGPWLGELAADTSADALGGDAAGAAAELRQVWEETARAAGLTVGAYPAHPGAGRSGERTEHLAPLLEELQSVARAHPGAAW
;
A
#
# COMPACT_ATOMS: atom_id res chain seq x y z
N MET A 1 -11.48 54.49 7.99
CA MET A 1 -12.09 53.46 7.11
C MET A 1 -11.65 52.14 7.69
N SER A 2 -12.52 51.55 8.50
CA SER A 2 -12.26 50.38 9.34
C SER A 2 -12.41 49.07 8.55
N ASP A 3 -11.62 48.07 8.94
CA ASP A 3 -11.50 46.72 8.37
C ASP A 3 -12.79 45.86 8.36
N GLU A 4 -13.95 46.41 8.71
CA GLU A 4 -15.22 45.65 8.73
C GLU A 4 -15.83 45.39 7.35
N HIS A 5 -15.41 46.13 6.31
CA HIS A 5 -16.02 46.01 4.98
C HIS A 5 -15.35 44.98 4.05
N LEU A 6 -14.17 44.44 4.40
CA LEU A 6 -13.52 43.40 3.58
C LEU A 6 -14.05 41.99 3.88
N SER A 7 -14.45 41.74 5.14
CA SER A 7 -14.98 40.45 5.61
C SER A 7 -16.35 40.11 4.96
N ALA A 8 -17.20 41.11 4.73
CA ALA A 8 -18.54 40.90 4.19
C ALA A 8 -18.56 40.55 2.69
N SER A 9 -17.49 40.85 1.94
CA SER A 9 -17.41 40.59 0.50
C SER A 9 -16.98 39.15 0.17
N LEU A 10 -16.40 38.42 1.12
CA LEU A 10 -16.01 37.00 0.95
C LEU A 10 -17.13 36.03 1.34
N ALA A 11 -18.21 36.51 1.96
CA ALA A 11 -19.31 35.70 2.45
C ALA A 11 -20.53 35.63 1.49
N ALA A 12 -20.53 36.40 0.39
CA ALA A 12 -21.70 36.54 -0.49
C ALA A 12 -21.73 35.55 -1.68
N GLY A 13 -21.07 34.39 -1.56
CA GLY A 13 -21.05 33.35 -2.61
C GLY A 13 -21.25 31.92 -2.12
N ALA A 14 -21.59 31.71 -0.84
CA ALA A 14 -21.76 30.38 -0.26
C ALA A 14 -23.25 30.03 -0.13
N GLU A 15 -23.93 29.84 -1.26
CA GLU A 15 -25.08 28.94 -1.35
C GLU A 15 -24.62 27.65 -2.01
N ASP A 16 -23.93 26.81 -1.23
CA ASP A 16 -24.11 25.35 -1.22
C ASP A 16 -23.27 24.76 -0.08
N GLY A 17 -23.87 23.82 0.65
CA GLY A 17 -23.41 23.37 1.96
C GLY A 17 -22.12 22.55 1.94
N GLU A 18 -20.97 23.20 2.16
CA GLU A 18 -19.72 22.53 2.52
C GLU A 18 -19.08 23.18 3.76
N GLY A 19 -19.41 22.65 4.94
CA GLY A 19 -18.62 22.88 6.15
C GLY A 19 -17.31 22.07 6.10
N ARG A 20 -16.31 22.58 5.39
CA ARG A 20 -14.99 21.94 5.24
C ARG A 20 -13.97 22.45 6.25
N TRP A 21 -13.72 21.65 7.28
CA TRP A 21 -12.52 21.73 8.10
C TRP A 21 -12.05 20.31 8.48
N ALA A 22 -11.23 19.70 7.61
CA ALA A 22 -10.22 18.71 7.94
C ALA A 22 -9.47 18.32 6.64
N PHE A 23 -8.15 18.20 6.73
CA PHE A 23 -7.30 17.76 5.64
C PHE A 23 -7.75 16.40 5.09
N GLY A 24 -7.96 16.33 3.78
CA GLY A 24 -8.39 15.15 3.04
C GLY A 24 -9.06 15.59 1.75
N THR A 25 -8.70 15.00 0.61
CA THR A 25 -9.49 15.13 -0.62
C THR A 25 -10.94 14.74 -0.29
N GLY A 26 -11.92 15.51 -0.77
CA GLY A 26 -13.33 15.39 -0.39
C GLY A 26 -13.82 13.94 -0.26
N PHE A 27 -14.64 13.70 0.77
CA PHE A 27 -15.23 12.41 1.12
C PHE A 27 -16.32 11.97 0.13
N GLU A 28 -16.07 12.04 -1.18
CA GLU A 28 -16.84 11.22 -2.10
C GLU A 28 -16.41 9.77 -1.88
N ASP A 29 -17.35 8.94 -1.44
CA ASP A 29 -17.17 7.50 -1.41
C ASP A 29 -16.83 7.07 -2.86
N PRO A 30 -15.61 6.56 -3.12
CA PRO A 30 -15.17 6.21 -4.47
C PRO A 30 -16.03 5.10 -5.09
N LEU A 31 -16.83 4.41 -4.28
CA LEU A 31 -17.76 3.37 -4.71
C LEU A 31 -19.20 3.88 -4.83
N HIS A 32 -19.46 5.16 -4.58
CA HIS A 32 -20.80 5.73 -4.70
C HIS A 32 -21.32 5.57 -6.14
N GLY A 33 -22.44 4.85 -6.29
CA GLY A 33 -23.06 4.59 -7.59
C GLY A 33 -22.36 3.50 -8.43
N VAL A 34 -21.32 2.84 -7.92
CA VAL A 34 -20.70 1.70 -8.58
C VAL A 34 -21.56 0.45 -8.37
N ASP A 35 -21.87 -0.25 -9.46
CA ASP A 35 -22.56 -1.55 -9.39
C ASP A 35 -21.66 -2.58 -8.71
N THR A 36 -22.13 -3.15 -7.60
CA THR A 36 -21.39 -4.12 -6.80
C THR A 36 -21.64 -5.57 -7.23
N THR A 37 -22.53 -5.82 -8.20
CA THR A 37 -22.73 -7.15 -8.75
C THR A 37 -21.44 -7.64 -9.42
N VAL A 38 -21.10 -8.91 -9.21
CA VAL A 38 -19.95 -9.52 -9.88
C VAL A 38 -20.33 -9.72 -11.36
N PRO A 39 -19.60 -9.13 -12.33
CA PRO A 39 -19.96 -9.22 -13.74
C PRO A 39 -19.91 -10.65 -14.28
N ASP A 40 -20.75 -10.95 -15.28
CA ASP A 40 -20.75 -12.23 -15.98
C ASP A 40 -19.37 -12.52 -16.58
N GLY A 41 -18.84 -13.72 -16.32
CA GLY A 41 -17.54 -14.17 -16.81
C GLY A 41 -16.35 -13.79 -15.90
N VAL A 42 -16.57 -13.04 -14.82
CA VAL A 42 -15.57 -12.85 -13.76
C VAL A 42 -15.67 -14.00 -12.75
N ASP A 43 -14.55 -14.69 -12.49
CA ASP A 43 -14.47 -15.69 -11.42
C ASP A 43 -14.46 -14.99 -10.05
N ALA A 44 -15.55 -15.13 -9.30
CA ALA A 44 -15.71 -14.54 -7.98
C ALA A 44 -14.65 -15.01 -6.97
N GLY A 45 -14.18 -16.26 -7.07
CA GLY A 45 -13.13 -16.80 -6.21
C GLY A 45 -11.77 -16.18 -6.53
N ALA A 46 -11.45 -15.99 -7.81
CA ALA A 46 -10.24 -15.29 -8.23
C ALA A 46 -10.26 -13.81 -7.82
N LEU A 47 -11.41 -13.15 -7.95
CA LEU A 47 -11.63 -11.78 -7.49
C LEU A 47 -11.47 -11.64 -5.98
N ALA A 48 -12.11 -12.52 -5.20
CA ALA A 48 -11.94 -12.58 -3.74
C ALA A 48 -10.47 -12.73 -3.36
N ALA A 49 -9.78 -13.70 -3.97
CA ALA A 49 -8.39 -14.00 -3.65
C ALA A 49 -7.46 -12.83 -3.95
N LEU A 50 -7.65 -12.14 -5.09
CA LEU A 50 -6.85 -10.96 -5.44
C LEU A 50 -7.14 -9.79 -4.49
N CYS A 51 -8.42 -9.48 -4.23
CA CYS A 51 -8.79 -8.41 -3.31
C CYS A 51 -8.21 -8.66 -1.92
N LEU A 52 -8.30 -9.89 -1.42
CA LEU A 52 -7.71 -10.28 -0.14
C LEU A 52 -6.20 -10.07 -0.13
N ALA A 53 -5.51 -10.56 -1.16
CA ALA A 53 -4.05 -10.48 -1.26
C ALA A 53 -3.54 -9.03 -1.32
N LEU A 54 -4.18 -8.18 -2.13
CA LEU A 54 -3.84 -6.75 -2.21
C LEU A 54 -4.22 -5.99 -0.92
N GLY A 55 -5.31 -6.39 -0.27
CA GLY A 55 -5.73 -5.84 1.02
C GLY A 55 -4.72 -6.17 2.12
N ASP A 56 -4.22 -7.42 2.13
CA ASP A 56 -3.20 -7.88 3.05
C ASP A 56 -1.88 -7.12 2.86
N ASP A 57 -1.45 -6.90 1.61
CA ASP A 57 -0.25 -6.07 1.32
C ASP A 57 -0.38 -4.67 1.91
N ALA A 58 -1.56 -4.07 1.75
CA ALA A 58 -1.83 -2.71 2.17
C ALA A 58 -1.93 -2.61 3.71
N LEU A 59 -2.64 -3.52 4.37
CA LEU A 59 -2.76 -3.54 5.84
C LEU A 59 -1.40 -3.78 6.50
N VAL A 60 -0.65 -4.79 6.04
CA VAL A 60 0.66 -5.12 6.61
C VAL A 60 1.66 -3.98 6.37
N GLY A 61 1.64 -3.39 5.16
CA GLY A 61 2.44 -2.21 4.85
C GLY A 61 2.10 -1.02 5.75
N ALA A 62 0.81 -0.73 5.96
CA ALA A 62 0.36 0.33 6.85
C ALA A 62 0.85 0.12 8.29
N GLN A 63 0.72 -1.11 8.81
CA GLN A 63 1.19 -1.45 10.17
C GLN A 63 2.71 -1.27 10.30
N ARG A 64 3.48 -1.64 9.27
CA ARG A 64 4.95 -1.44 9.26
C ARG A 64 5.35 0.02 9.18
N LEU A 65 4.58 0.86 8.48
CA LEU A 65 4.81 2.30 8.44
C LEU A 65 4.43 2.98 9.76
N ALA A 66 3.39 2.51 10.45
CA ALA A 66 3.00 3.03 11.76
C ALA A 66 4.13 2.93 12.80
N GLN A 67 5.00 1.93 12.67
CA GLN A 67 6.21 1.76 13.51
C GLN A 67 7.23 2.91 13.37
N TRP A 68 7.08 3.81 12.41
CA TRP A 68 7.90 5.02 12.31
C TRP A 68 7.34 6.20 13.11
N THR A 69 6.10 6.11 13.61
CA THR A 69 5.52 7.15 14.47
C THR A 69 6.34 7.27 15.74
N THR A 70 6.81 8.48 16.06
CA THR A 70 7.75 8.83 17.13
C THR A 70 9.20 8.35 16.95
N ASP A 71 9.51 7.71 15.83
CA ASP A 71 10.81 7.08 15.55
C ASP A 71 11.46 7.56 14.22
N ALA A 72 10.76 8.39 13.43
CA ALA A 72 11.30 8.90 12.17
C ALA A 72 12.45 9.89 12.38
N PRO A 73 13.40 10.01 11.42
CA PRO A 73 14.54 10.92 11.57
C PRO A 73 14.16 12.39 11.70
N GLU A 74 13.03 12.79 11.09
CA GLU A 74 12.50 14.15 11.06
C GLU A 74 10.96 14.12 11.09
N LEU A 75 10.35 15.19 11.59
CA LEU A 75 8.89 15.27 11.74
C LEU A 75 8.17 15.26 10.39
N GLU A 76 8.76 15.89 9.38
CA GLU A 76 8.25 15.91 8.02
C GLU A 76 8.24 14.51 7.39
N ILE A 77 9.23 13.68 7.72
CA ILE A 77 9.30 12.28 7.31
C ILE A 77 8.22 11.48 8.04
N GLU A 78 8.06 11.68 9.34
CA GLU A 78 7.00 11.03 10.12
C GLU A 78 5.62 11.31 9.53
N LEU A 79 5.33 12.58 9.27
CA LEU A 79 4.05 13.00 8.68
C LEU A 79 3.82 12.36 7.32
N ALA A 80 4.85 12.31 6.47
CA ALA A 80 4.75 11.67 5.16
C ALA A 80 4.51 10.16 5.28
N LEU A 81 5.26 9.45 6.13
CA LEU A 81 5.09 8.01 6.34
C LEU A 81 3.72 7.68 6.96
N ALA A 82 3.23 8.50 7.89
CA ALA A 82 1.91 8.37 8.47
C ALA A 82 0.81 8.57 7.40
N ASN A 83 0.96 9.57 6.52
CA ASN A 83 0.02 9.79 5.42
C ASN A 83 0.00 8.61 4.43
N ILE A 84 1.17 8.08 4.06
CA ILE A 84 1.29 6.88 3.23
C ILE A 84 0.63 5.68 3.92
N GLY A 85 0.86 5.50 5.22
CA GLY A 85 0.22 4.45 6.02
C GLY A 85 -1.32 4.57 6.03
N LEU A 86 -1.86 5.79 6.13
CA LEU A 86 -3.29 6.06 6.07
C LEU A 86 -3.90 5.75 4.70
N ASP A 87 -3.22 6.12 3.61
CA ASP A 87 -3.65 5.76 2.25
C ASP A 87 -3.74 4.23 2.10
N LEU A 88 -2.69 3.52 2.53
CA LEU A 88 -2.65 2.05 2.50
C LEU A 88 -3.75 1.42 3.35
N LEU A 89 -4.01 1.94 4.54
CA LEU A 89 -5.12 1.47 5.38
C LEU A 89 -6.47 1.70 4.69
N GLY A 90 -6.66 2.85 4.05
CA GLY A 90 -7.87 3.15 3.25
C GLY A 90 -8.06 2.17 2.09
N GLN A 91 -6.98 1.80 1.40
CA GLN A 91 -7.01 0.77 0.35
C GLN A 91 -7.38 -0.61 0.91
N ALA A 92 -6.78 -1.02 2.04
CA ALA A 92 -7.03 -2.31 2.67
C ALA A 92 -8.52 -2.48 3.01
N ARG A 93 -9.13 -1.44 3.59
CA ARG A 93 -10.56 -1.39 3.93
C ARG A 93 -11.47 -1.66 2.73
N LEU A 94 -11.26 -0.92 1.63
CA LEU A 94 -12.03 -1.09 0.40
C LEU A 94 -11.86 -2.50 -0.20
N LEU A 95 -10.63 -3.03 -0.18
CA LEU A 95 -10.31 -4.35 -0.72
C LEU A 95 -10.90 -5.48 0.12
N TYR A 96 -10.87 -5.41 1.45
CA TYR A 96 -11.52 -6.38 2.31
C TYR A 96 -13.04 -6.33 2.21
N ALA A 97 -13.62 -5.13 2.15
CA ALA A 97 -15.05 -4.99 1.91
C ALA A 97 -15.46 -5.66 0.59
N ARG A 98 -14.69 -5.46 -0.50
CA ARG A 98 -14.94 -6.17 -1.77
C ARG A 98 -14.75 -7.67 -1.62
N THR A 99 -13.75 -8.13 -0.89
CA THR A 99 -13.51 -9.57 -0.64
C THR A 99 -14.73 -10.25 -0.01
N GLY A 100 -15.27 -9.70 1.08
CA GLY A 100 -16.42 -10.29 1.77
C GLY A 100 -17.72 -10.25 0.98
N GLN A 101 -17.87 -9.28 0.08
CA GLN A 101 -19.01 -9.20 -0.85
C GLN A 101 -18.98 -10.33 -1.90
N VAL A 102 -17.78 -10.70 -2.37
CA VAL A 102 -17.63 -11.62 -3.52
C VAL A 102 -17.29 -13.05 -3.11
N ASP A 103 -16.69 -13.28 -1.94
CA ASP A 103 -16.37 -14.62 -1.43
C ASP A 103 -17.60 -15.36 -0.84
N GLY A 104 -18.75 -14.67 -0.76
CA GLY A 104 -20.01 -15.21 -0.25
C GLY A 104 -20.06 -15.38 1.27
N THR A 105 -19.01 -15.00 2.00
CA THR A 105 -18.95 -15.10 3.46
C THR A 105 -19.66 -13.94 4.15
N GLY A 106 -19.77 -12.78 3.48
CA GLY A 106 -20.36 -11.57 4.06
C GLY A 106 -19.51 -10.94 5.17
N ARG A 107 -18.26 -11.39 5.33
CA ARG A 107 -17.32 -10.85 6.32
C ARG A 107 -16.97 -9.39 6.03
N GLY A 108 -16.84 -8.59 7.09
CA GLY A 108 -16.41 -7.19 7.02
C GLY A 108 -14.90 -7.02 7.09
N GLU A 109 -14.42 -5.79 6.94
CA GLU A 109 -13.00 -5.45 6.99
C GLU A 109 -12.31 -5.90 8.29
N ASP A 110 -13.00 -5.79 9.42
CA ASP A 110 -12.49 -6.21 10.74
C ASP A 110 -12.34 -7.74 10.85
N ASP A 111 -13.23 -8.51 10.23
CA ASP A 111 -13.14 -9.97 10.17
C ASP A 111 -11.86 -10.40 9.46
N PHE A 112 -11.53 -9.74 8.35
CA PHE A 112 -10.30 -9.98 7.62
C PHE A 112 -9.08 -9.47 8.38
N ALA A 113 -9.12 -8.30 9.00
CA ALA A 113 -7.95 -7.73 9.67
C ALA A 113 -7.57 -8.45 10.97
N TYR A 114 -8.56 -8.78 11.82
CA TYR A 114 -8.31 -9.12 13.22
C TYR A 114 -8.46 -10.60 13.58
N TRP A 115 -9.22 -11.36 12.77
CA TRP A 115 -9.65 -12.72 13.13
C TRP A 115 -9.03 -13.80 12.23
N ARG A 116 -7.95 -13.45 11.51
CA ARG A 116 -7.11 -14.39 10.75
C ARG A 116 -5.75 -14.55 11.42
N ASP A 117 -5.27 -15.78 11.47
CA ASP A 117 -3.88 -16.09 11.83
C ASP A 117 -2.94 -15.91 10.63
N ALA A 118 -1.62 -15.91 10.89
CA ALA A 118 -0.60 -15.54 9.90
C ALA A 118 -0.60 -16.40 8.63
N ASP A 119 -0.95 -17.69 8.73
CA ASP A 119 -1.06 -18.62 7.61
C ASP A 119 -2.27 -18.36 6.71
N ALA A 120 -3.25 -17.58 7.17
CA ALA A 120 -4.42 -17.13 6.41
C ALA A 120 -4.21 -15.75 5.74
N PHE A 121 -3.09 -15.09 6.00
CA PHE A 121 -2.68 -13.89 5.27
C PHE A 121 -2.03 -14.25 3.93
N ARG A 122 -2.17 -13.36 2.96
CA ARG A 122 -1.79 -13.52 1.56
C ARG A 122 -0.95 -12.34 1.06
N ASN A 123 -0.42 -11.51 1.96
CA ASN A 123 0.53 -10.45 1.61
C ASN A 123 1.82 -11.03 1.01
N VAL A 124 2.49 -10.27 0.16
CA VAL A 124 3.87 -10.56 -0.25
C VAL A 124 4.81 -10.45 0.95
N ARG A 125 5.85 -11.30 0.99
CA ARG A 125 6.72 -11.37 2.18
C ARG A 125 7.60 -10.14 2.37
N LEU A 126 7.85 -9.36 1.31
CA LEU A 126 8.53 -8.08 1.44
C LEU A 126 7.74 -7.10 2.33
N ALA A 127 6.41 -7.13 2.29
CA ALA A 127 5.56 -6.21 3.07
C ALA A 127 5.71 -6.43 4.58
N GLU A 128 5.84 -7.69 5.02
CA GLU A 128 5.89 -8.06 6.43
C GLU A 128 7.26 -7.91 7.08
N LEU A 129 8.32 -7.59 6.34
CA LEU A 129 9.66 -7.46 6.92
C LEU A 129 9.70 -6.36 7.99
N PRO A 130 10.56 -6.47 9.03
CA PRO A 130 10.66 -5.47 10.08
C PRO A 130 11.02 -4.08 9.53
N ARG A 131 10.76 -3.04 10.32
CA ARG A 131 11.08 -1.64 9.96
C ARG A 131 12.54 -1.45 9.49
N GLY A 132 13.48 -2.09 10.18
CA GLY A 132 14.91 -2.01 9.87
C GLY A 132 15.47 -0.59 9.96
N ASP A 133 16.57 -0.35 9.23
CA ASP A 133 17.12 0.99 9.00
C ASP A 133 16.20 1.80 8.07
N PHE A 134 16.25 3.14 8.17
CA PHE A 134 15.44 4.02 7.32
C PHE A 134 15.69 3.78 5.83
N ALA A 135 16.94 3.51 5.45
CA ALA A 135 17.31 3.24 4.07
C ALA A 135 16.64 1.95 3.54
N PHE A 136 16.61 0.88 4.34
CA PHE A 136 15.86 -0.33 4.00
C PHE A 136 14.36 -0.06 3.87
N SER A 137 13.77 0.72 4.80
CA SER A 137 12.36 1.11 4.72
C SER A 137 12.03 1.85 3.42
N MET A 138 12.91 2.75 2.94
CA MET A 138 12.71 3.44 1.67
C MET A 138 12.84 2.49 0.47
N ALA A 139 13.84 1.61 0.47
CA ALA A 139 14.01 0.59 -0.57
C ALA A 139 12.77 -0.34 -0.65
N ARG A 140 12.28 -0.83 0.49
CA ARG A 140 11.06 -1.62 0.58
C ARG A 140 9.84 -0.85 0.06
N LEU A 141 9.67 0.40 0.48
CA LEU A 141 8.55 1.24 0.06
C LEU A 141 8.58 1.48 -1.46
N LEU A 142 9.76 1.75 -2.03
CA LEU A 142 9.92 1.90 -3.49
C LEU A 142 9.49 0.63 -4.23
N ALA A 143 9.99 -0.54 -3.80
CA ALA A 143 9.67 -1.80 -4.45
C ALA A 143 8.17 -2.10 -4.43
N LEU A 144 7.53 -1.99 -3.27
CA LEU A 144 6.10 -2.25 -3.11
C LEU A 144 5.25 -1.22 -3.87
N SER A 145 5.56 0.07 -3.75
CA SER A 145 4.79 1.12 -4.42
C SER A 145 4.95 1.11 -5.94
N ALA A 146 6.16 0.88 -6.47
CA ALA A 146 6.39 0.80 -7.91
C ALA A 146 5.64 -0.38 -8.54
N TRP A 147 5.74 -1.56 -7.92
CA TRP A 147 5.05 -2.75 -8.39
C TRP A 147 3.52 -2.61 -8.29
N ARG A 148 3.01 -2.18 -7.13
CA ARG A 148 1.57 -1.99 -6.94
C ARG A 148 1.02 -0.90 -7.84
N LEU A 149 1.76 0.19 -8.09
CA LEU A 149 1.34 1.23 -9.03
C LEU A 149 1.17 0.65 -10.44
N ALA A 150 2.14 -0.13 -10.91
CA ALA A 150 2.08 -0.76 -12.22
C ALA A 150 0.89 -1.72 -12.35
N LEU A 151 0.60 -2.49 -11.30
CA LEU A 151 -0.62 -3.33 -11.23
C LEU A 151 -1.90 -2.48 -11.22
N PHE A 152 -1.98 -1.46 -10.37
CA PHE A 152 -3.18 -0.64 -10.20
C PHE A 152 -3.52 0.17 -11.46
N GLN A 153 -2.52 0.61 -12.22
CA GLN A 153 -2.74 1.25 -13.51
C GLN A 153 -3.43 0.32 -14.52
N ARG A 154 -3.14 -0.98 -14.46
CA ARG A 154 -3.76 -1.99 -15.33
C ARG A 154 -5.12 -2.42 -14.79
N LEU A 155 -5.21 -2.66 -13.48
CA LEU A 155 -6.44 -3.02 -12.79
C LEU A 155 -7.48 -1.91 -12.80
N ALA A 156 -7.11 -0.65 -13.06
CA ALA A 156 -8.08 0.42 -13.33
C ALA A 156 -8.97 0.16 -14.55
N ALA A 157 -8.62 -0.82 -15.40
CA ALA A 157 -9.43 -1.35 -16.48
C ALA A 157 -9.89 -2.81 -16.24
N ALA A 158 -9.86 -3.28 -14.99
CA ALA A 158 -10.32 -4.62 -14.62
C ALA A 158 -11.80 -4.81 -15.01
N PRO A 159 -12.21 -6.07 -15.32
CA PRO A 159 -13.60 -6.35 -15.66
C PRO A 159 -14.57 -6.11 -14.50
N ASP A 160 -14.11 -6.23 -13.25
CA ASP A 160 -14.89 -5.90 -12.06
C ASP A 160 -14.88 -4.37 -11.80
N PRO A 161 -16.03 -3.69 -11.85
CA PRO A 161 -16.09 -2.24 -11.76
C PRO A 161 -15.68 -1.70 -10.38
N VAL A 162 -15.89 -2.47 -9.30
CA VAL A 162 -15.46 -2.08 -7.96
C VAL A 162 -13.95 -2.16 -7.82
N LEU A 163 -13.33 -3.26 -8.24
CA LEU A 163 -11.87 -3.38 -8.28
C LEU A 163 -11.23 -2.29 -9.15
N ALA A 164 -11.83 -2.01 -10.32
CA ALA A 164 -11.36 -0.94 -11.21
C ALA A 164 -11.42 0.45 -10.55
N ALA A 165 -12.51 0.77 -9.84
CA ALA A 165 -12.64 2.02 -9.10
C ALA A 165 -11.62 2.13 -7.95
N ILE A 166 -11.42 1.06 -7.17
CA ILE A 166 -10.41 1.00 -6.11
C ILE A 166 -9.01 1.23 -6.70
N ALA A 167 -8.69 0.55 -7.79
CA ALA A 167 -7.41 0.67 -8.46
C ALA A 167 -7.18 2.10 -8.98
N ALA A 168 -8.17 2.67 -9.67
CA ALA A 168 -8.10 4.03 -10.20
C ALA A 168 -7.87 5.09 -9.11
N LYS A 169 -8.49 4.94 -7.94
CA LYS A 169 -8.21 5.79 -6.77
C LYS A 169 -6.76 5.59 -6.30
N GLY A 170 -6.36 4.35 -6.08
CA GLY A 170 -5.05 4.01 -5.53
C GLY A 170 -3.86 4.42 -6.41
N VAL A 171 -4.04 4.59 -7.72
CA VAL A 171 -2.97 5.04 -8.64
C VAL A 171 -2.35 6.36 -8.19
N LYS A 172 -3.14 7.35 -7.76
CA LYS A 172 -2.60 8.66 -7.34
C LYS A 172 -1.81 8.55 -6.04
N GLU A 173 -2.32 7.78 -5.09
CA GLU A 173 -1.68 7.51 -3.80
C GLU A 173 -0.35 6.79 -4.02
N LEU A 174 -0.36 5.67 -4.76
CA LEU A 174 0.84 4.87 -5.04
C LEU A 174 1.90 5.63 -5.86
N ALA A 175 1.49 6.52 -6.76
CA ALA A 175 2.40 7.41 -7.47
C ALA A 175 3.15 8.36 -6.53
N TYR A 176 2.44 8.92 -5.54
CA TYR A 176 3.06 9.72 -4.48
C TYR A 176 4.00 8.88 -3.61
N HIS A 177 3.60 7.67 -3.21
CA HIS A 177 4.41 6.77 -2.38
C HIS A 177 5.74 6.41 -3.08
N ARG A 178 5.67 6.06 -4.36
CA ARG A 178 6.84 5.75 -5.20
C ARG A 178 7.78 6.94 -5.31
N GLN A 179 7.23 8.13 -5.58
CA GLN A 179 8.02 9.35 -5.71
C GLN A 179 8.75 9.68 -4.39
N PHE A 180 8.02 9.65 -3.27
CA PHE A 180 8.58 9.91 -1.95
C PHE A 180 9.76 8.97 -1.64
N ALA A 181 9.59 7.67 -1.88
CA ALA A 181 10.65 6.69 -1.66
C ALA A 181 11.86 6.92 -2.58
N ALA A 182 11.62 7.18 -3.87
CA ALA A 182 12.69 7.44 -4.83
C ALA A 182 13.51 8.69 -4.46
N ASP A 183 12.85 9.78 -4.08
CA ASP A 183 13.50 11.03 -3.67
C ASP A 183 14.41 10.82 -2.45
N TRP A 184 13.95 10.06 -1.46
CA TRP A 184 14.77 9.73 -0.30
C TRP A 184 15.93 8.80 -0.63
N ILE A 185 15.73 7.82 -1.52
CA ILE A 185 16.81 6.94 -1.95
C ILE A 185 17.92 7.74 -2.65
N VAL A 186 17.54 8.64 -3.56
CA VAL A 186 18.52 9.52 -4.25
C VAL A 186 19.23 10.42 -3.24
N ARG A 187 18.50 11.04 -2.31
CA ARG A 187 19.09 11.89 -1.26
C ARG A 187 20.06 11.13 -0.36
N LEU A 188 19.76 9.89 0.00
CA LEU A 188 20.63 9.08 0.86
C LEU A 188 21.84 8.56 0.08
N GLY A 189 21.64 8.11 -1.16
CA GLY A 189 22.69 7.59 -2.03
C GLY A 189 23.71 8.64 -2.47
N ASP A 190 23.26 9.84 -2.84
CA ASP A 190 24.11 10.98 -3.24
C ASP A 190 24.39 11.95 -2.07
N GLY A 191 24.25 11.46 -0.83
CA GLY A 191 24.46 12.25 0.38
C GLY A 191 25.91 12.20 0.87
N THR A 192 26.10 11.55 2.01
CA THR A 192 27.41 11.31 2.63
C THR A 192 27.89 9.89 2.35
N GLU A 193 29.18 9.60 2.58
CA GLU A 193 29.70 8.23 2.47
C GLU A 193 28.91 7.23 3.35
N GLU A 194 28.52 7.64 4.57
CA GLU A 194 27.76 6.79 5.48
C GLU A 194 26.32 6.59 5.02
N SER A 195 25.63 7.64 4.56
CA SER A 195 24.26 7.49 4.04
C SER A 195 24.24 6.65 2.75
N ALA A 196 25.21 6.83 1.87
CA ALA A 196 25.36 6.04 0.65
C ALA A 196 25.59 4.56 0.99
N ARG A 197 26.48 4.27 1.95
CA ARG A 197 26.75 2.91 2.44
C ARG A 197 25.48 2.25 3.01
N ARG A 198 24.70 2.96 3.81
CA ARG A 198 23.42 2.45 4.35
C ARG A 198 22.38 2.24 3.25
N MET A 199 22.31 3.15 2.29
CA MET A 199 21.37 3.04 1.18
C MET A 199 21.67 1.86 0.27
N GLN A 200 22.95 1.62 -0.03
CA GLN A 200 23.38 0.41 -0.72
C GLN A 200 23.00 -0.85 0.07
N ALA A 201 23.25 -0.89 1.38
CA ALA A 201 22.88 -2.03 2.22
C ALA A 201 21.36 -2.28 2.21
N GLY A 202 20.54 -1.23 2.26
CA GLY A 202 19.08 -1.34 2.14
C GLY A 202 18.62 -1.89 0.79
N TYR A 203 19.27 -1.49 -0.30
CA TYR A 203 19.01 -2.07 -1.64
C TYR A 203 19.39 -3.55 -1.70
N ASP A 204 20.54 -3.91 -1.12
CA ASP A 204 21.03 -5.28 -1.14
C ASP A 204 20.18 -6.22 -0.27
N GLU A 205 19.61 -5.69 0.82
CA GLU A 205 18.66 -6.41 1.68
C GLU A 205 17.30 -6.59 1.01
N ALA A 206 16.78 -5.57 0.31
CA ALA A 206 15.48 -5.63 -0.36
C ALA A 206 15.50 -6.40 -1.69
N GLY A 207 16.61 -6.33 -2.43
CA GLY A 207 16.76 -6.89 -3.78
C GLY A 207 16.32 -8.35 -3.94
N PRO A 208 16.73 -9.28 -3.05
CA PRO A 208 16.32 -10.69 -3.11
C PRO A 208 14.80 -10.92 -3.05
N TRP A 209 14.02 -9.99 -2.50
CA TRP A 209 12.57 -10.09 -2.36
C TRP A 209 11.81 -9.65 -3.62
N LEU A 210 12.46 -8.93 -4.54
CA LEU A 210 11.85 -8.52 -5.81
C LEU A 210 11.46 -9.73 -6.68
N GLY A 211 12.13 -10.87 -6.50
CA GLY A 211 11.82 -12.10 -7.22
C GLY A 211 10.40 -12.60 -6.97
N GLU A 212 9.88 -12.44 -5.74
CA GLU A 212 8.50 -12.81 -5.42
C GLU A 212 7.50 -11.88 -6.10
N LEU A 213 7.74 -10.56 -6.08
CA LEU A 213 6.87 -9.59 -6.75
C LEU A 213 6.83 -9.83 -8.26
N ALA A 214 7.98 -10.15 -8.84
CA ALA A 214 8.12 -10.42 -10.28
C ALA A 214 7.48 -11.74 -10.72
N ALA A 215 7.27 -12.68 -9.81
CA ALA A 215 6.65 -13.98 -10.06
C ALA A 215 5.16 -14.02 -9.71
N ASP A 216 4.62 -12.97 -9.08
CA ASP A 216 3.22 -12.90 -8.67
C ASP A 216 2.29 -12.68 -9.88
N THR A 217 1.56 -13.73 -10.25
CA THR A 217 0.58 -13.73 -11.35
C THR A 217 -0.87 -13.63 -10.87
N SER A 218 -1.09 -13.36 -9.59
CA SER A 218 -2.43 -13.35 -8.98
C SER A 218 -3.41 -12.37 -9.64
N ALA A 219 -2.90 -11.31 -10.25
CA ALA A 219 -3.71 -10.28 -10.91
C ALA A 219 -4.05 -10.58 -12.38
N ASP A 220 -3.42 -11.58 -13.02
CA ASP A 220 -3.51 -11.79 -14.47
C ASP A 220 -4.93 -12.13 -14.95
N ALA A 221 -5.67 -12.92 -14.17
CA ALA A 221 -7.06 -13.28 -14.47
C ALA A 221 -7.99 -12.06 -14.51
N LEU A 222 -7.57 -10.93 -13.94
CA LEU A 222 -8.33 -9.69 -13.83
C LEU A 222 -7.68 -8.53 -14.61
N GLY A 223 -6.77 -8.84 -15.53
CA GLY A 223 -6.14 -7.85 -16.42
C GLY A 223 -4.94 -7.15 -15.80
N GLY A 224 -4.33 -7.69 -14.75
CA GLY A 224 -3.22 -7.07 -14.03
C GLY A 224 -1.86 -7.10 -14.73
N ASP A 225 -1.68 -7.88 -15.82
CA ASP A 225 -0.43 -8.04 -16.59
C ASP A 225 0.84 -8.03 -15.69
N ALA A 226 1.00 -9.11 -14.94
CA ALA A 226 2.07 -9.31 -13.97
C ALA A 226 3.47 -9.17 -14.60
N ALA A 227 3.64 -9.67 -15.83
CA ALA A 227 4.91 -9.57 -16.55
C ALA A 227 5.28 -8.11 -16.84
N GLY A 228 4.33 -7.30 -17.29
CA GLY A 228 4.53 -5.87 -17.49
C GLY A 228 4.79 -5.12 -16.17
N ALA A 229 4.05 -5.44 -15.12
CA ALA A 229 4.28 -4.85 -13.80
C ALA A 229 5.67 -5.19 -13.23
N ALA A 230 6.15 -6.42 -13.44
CA ALA A 230 7.50 -6.84 -13.06
C ALA A 230 8.59 -6.11 -13.86
N ALA A 231 8.35 -5.86 -15.16
CA ALA A 231 9.27 -5.09 -16.00
C ALA A 231 9.37 -3.63 -15.54
N GLU A 232 8.23 -3.00 -15.24
CA GLU A 232 8.19 -1.62 -14.73
C GLU A 232 8.83 -1.49 -13.35
N LEU A 233 8.57 -2.43 -12.43
CA LEU A 233 9.26 -2.49 -11.14
C LEU A 233 10.78 -2.50 -11.34
N ARG A 234 11.29 -3.39 -12.20
CA ARG A 234 12.71 -3.52 -12.48
C ARG A 234 13.29 -2.23 -13.04
N GLN A 235 12.58 -1.61 -13.99
CA GLN A 235 12.98 -0.34 -14.58
C GLN A 235 13.10 0.75 -13.50
N VAL A 236 12.06 0.96 -12.69
CA VAL A 236 12.06 1.97 -11.63
C VAL A 236 13.19 1.71 -10.62
N TRP A 237 13.39 0.45 -10.24
CA TRP A 237 14.44 0.03 -9.32
C TRP A 237 15.84 0.38 -9.85
N GLU A 238 16.13 0.03 -11.10
CA GLU A 238 17.41 0.27 -11.75
C GLU A 238 17.66 1.76 -12.03
N GLU A 239 16.63 2.50 -12.45
CA GLU A 239 16.71 3.95 -12.67
C GLU A 239 16.96 4.71 -11.36
N THR A 240 16.27 4.35 -10.28
CA THR A 240 16.46 4.97 -8.97
C THR A 240 17.85 4.65 -8.41
N ALA A 241 18.32 3.41 -8.52
CA ALA A 241 19.68 3.03 -8.13
C ALA A 241 20.73 3.86 -8.88
N ARG A 242 20.58 3.99 -10.21
CA ARG A 242 21.48 4.78 -11.04
C ARG A 242 21.51 6.26 -10.64
N ALA A 243 20.35 6.85 -10.38
CA ALA A 243 20.24 8.24 -9.95
C ALA A 243 20.84 8.47 -8.56
N ALA A 244 20.80 7.45 -7.70
CA ALA A 244 21.35 7.48 -6.35
C ALA A 244 22.84 7.06 -6.26
N GLY A 245 23.49 6.75 -7.39
CA GLY A 245 24.88 6.26 -7.39
C GLY A 245 25.06 4.85 -6.81
N LEU A 246 23.97 4.08 -6.69
CA LEU A 246 23.97 2.73 -6.15
C LEU A 246 24.22 1.68 -7.23
N THR A 247 24.66 0.51 -6.80
CA THR A 247 24.81 -0.68 -7.65
C THR A 247 23.63 -1.62 -7.47
N VAL A 248 23.11 -2.14 -8.59
CA VAL A 248 22.09 -3.21 -8.56
C VAL A 248 22.82 -4.55 -8.66
N GLY A 249 22.75 -5.33 -7.59
CA GLY A 249 23.35 -6.65 -7.51
C GLY A 249 22.59 -7.72 -8.31
N ALA A 250 23.25 -8.85 -8.53
CA ALA A 250 22.56 -10.08 -8.93
C ALA A 250 21.98 -10.74 -7.67
N TYR A 251 20.75 -10.39 -7.33
CA TYR A 251 20.10 -10.89 -6.12
C TYR A 251 19.51 -12.29 -6.37
N PRO A 252 20.02 -13.36 -5.74
CA PRO A 252 19.34 -14.65 -5.77
C PRO A 252 18.00 -14.50 -5.05
N ALA A 253 16.90 -14.82 -5.73
CA ALA A 253 15.57 -14.66 -5.16
C ALA A 253 15.39 -15.55 -3.92
N HIS A 254 14.76 -15.00 -2.88
CA HIS A 254 14.37 -15.82 -1.72
C HIS A 254 13.28 -16.82 -2.12
N PRO A 255 13.47 -18.13 -1.85
CA PRO A 255 12.48 -19.15 -2.19
C PRO A 255 11.21 -18.98 -1.35
N GLY A 256 10.05 -19.32 -1.92
CA GLY A 256 8.74 -19.30 -1.26
C GLY A 256 7.79 -18.25 -1.81
N ALA A 257 6.54 -18.25 -1.34
CA ALA A 257 5.50 -17.37 -1.87
C ALA A 257 4.53 -16.81 -0.80
N GLY A 258 4.53 -15.49 -0.63
CA GLY A 258 3.59 -14.75 0.20
C GLY A 258 2.12 -14.91 -0.24
N ARG A 259 1.87 -15.28 -1.49
CA ARG A 259 0.50 -15.57 -1.93
C ARG A 259 -0.01 -16.96 -1.51
N SER A 260 0.87 -17.91 -1.12
CA SER A 260 0.48 -19.29 -0.75
C SER A 260 0.23 -19.49 0.76
N GLY A 261 0.42 -18.47 1.58
CA GLY A 261 0.38 -18.57 3.05
C GLY A 261 1.74 -18.86 3.70
N GLU A 262 2.81 -19.04 2.92
CA GLU A 262 4.17 -19.13 3.45
C GLU A 262 4.63 -17.77 3.99
N ARG A 263 4.82 -17.65 5.30
CA ARG A 263 5.24 -16.40 5.99
C ARG A 263 6.69 -16.48 6.44
N THR A 264 7.32 -15.33 6.59
CA THR A 264 8.51 -15.17 7.41
C THR A 264 8.13 -15.29 8.89
N GLU A 265 9.12 -15.42 9.75
CA GLU A 265 8.95 -15.37 11.21
C GLU A 265 8.40 -14.02 11.70
N HIS A 266 8.35 -12.98 10.85
CA HIS A 266 8.02 -11.62 11.25
C HIS A 266 6.53 -11.29 11.22
N LEU A 267 5.71 -12.03 10.49
CA LEU A 267 4.28 -11.70 10.38
C LEU A 267 3.52 -12.01 11.67
N ALA A 268 3.72 -13.19 12.26
CA ALA A 268 2.94 -13.59 13.44
C ALA A 268 3.08 -12.59 14.61
N PRO A 269 4.29 -12.14 15.02
CA PRO A 269 4.43 -11.12 16.06
C PRO A 269 3.80 -9.76 15.69
N LEU A 270 3.83 -9.38 14.40
CA LEU A 270 3.20 -8.15 13.93
C LEU A 270 1.66 -8.22 14.10
N LEU A 271 1.08 -9.37 13.77
CA LEU A 271 -0.36 -9.60 13.91
C LEU A 271 -0.77 -9.73 15.38
N GLU A 272 0.05 -10.35 16.23
CA GLU A 272 -0.22 -10.39 17.68
C GLU A 272 -0.40 -8.98 18.26
N GLU A 273 0.45 -8.02 17.87
CA GLU A 273 0.32 -6.62 18.26
C GLU A 273 -0.95 -5.98 17.67
N LEU A 274 -1.12 -6.05 16.35
CA LEU A 274 -2.26 -5.47 15.60
C LEU A 274 -3.61 -5.96 16.14
N GLN A 275 -3.71 -7.24 16.47
CA GLN A 275 -4.97 -7.91 16.79
C GLN A 275 -5.23 -8.00 18.30
N SER A 276 -4.26 -7.58 19.13
CA SER A 276 -4.28 -7.76 20.59
C SER A 276 -5.57 -7.28 21.27
N VAL A 277 -5.97 -6.03 21.01
CA VAL A 277 -7.16 -5.42 21.64
C VAL A 277 -8.45 -6.08 21.16
N ALA A 278 -8.58 -6.32 19.86
CA ALA A 278 -9.74 -6.97 19.27
C ALA A 278 -9.93 -8.39 19.81
N ARG A 279 -8.84 -9.17 19.91
CA ARG A 279 -8.84 -10.54 20.44
C ARG A 279 -9.07 -10.60 21.95
N ALA A 280 -8.63 -9.59 22.70
CA ALA A 280 -8.89 -9.48 24.14
C ALA A 280 -10.37 -9.18 24.46
N HIS A 281 -11.08 -8.50 23.55
CA HIS A 281 -12.48 -8.10 23.73
C HIS A 281 -13.36 -8.48 22.52
N PRO A 282 -13.61 -9.79 22.27
CA PRO A 282 -14.42 -10.24 21.14
C PRO A 282 -15.85 -9.67 21.18
N GLY A 283 -16.32 -9.10 20.07
CA GLY A 283 -17.66 -8.55 19.93
C GLY A 283 -17.86 -7.13 20.45
N ALA A 284 -16.80 -6.46 20.92
CA ALA A 284 -16.85 -5.03 21.22
C ALA A 284 -17.02 -4.18 19.94
N ALA A 285 -17.61 -3.00 20.08
CA ALA A 285 -17.76 -2.01 19.01
C ALA A 285 -16.97 -0.74 19.34
N TRP A 286 -16.36 -0.14 18.32
CA TRP A 286 -15.45 1.02 18.42
C TRP A 286 -15.87 2.13 17.46
#